data_AF-A0A3M5TFL4-F1
#
_entry.id   AF-A0A3M5TFL4-F1
#
_cell.length_a   1.000
_cell.length_b   1.000
_cell.length_c   1.000
_cell.angle_alpha   90.00
_cell.angle_beta   90.00
_cell.angle_gamma   90.00
#
_symmetry.space_group_name_H-M   'P 1'
#
loop_
_entity.id
_entity.type
_entity.pdbx_description
1 polymer ?
#
loop_
_entity_poly.entity_id
_entity_poly.type
_entity_poly.pdbx_seq_one_letter_code
_entity_poly.pdbx_strand_id
1 'polypeptide(L)'
;MLERLLVLFALTLTVQSAGAVTIYKFTDAQGVVSFSDRPTPGASVMVFRDRMVERIDQQVHLSVRREKGVHSLYVRNDLYAPVEVELKLSSVTNVLGVAGASSTLRRTIPPRSNERVVVLSPKVASKPMNYASMLTSTLGDPKGSVHAYKYPLPWIGGPFRLTQGPNGRYSHFGVKGRYAMDIAMPEGTPIIAARGGTVVKVENSQSGRGSNASGNFVRILHEDGTMGVYLHLMQGSVTVREGQRVSVGTGLARSGNTGNSTGPHLHFVVQRNSGNELVSIPYEFATPVQSLPNFAVGGN
;
A
#
# COMPACT_ATOMS: atom_id res chain seq x y z
N MET A 1 -20.59 35.71 50.60
CA MET A 1 -19.39 35.60 49.75
C MET A 1 -19.55 34.34 48.91
N LEU A 2 -19.42 34.51 47.59
CA LEU A 2 -19.73 33.58 46.49
C LEU A 2 -19.39 32.09 46.72
N GLU A 3 -20.37 31.25 46.39
CA GLU A 3 -20.25 29.81 46.15
C GLU A 3 -19.38 29.53 44.90
N ARG A 4 -18.50 28.54 44.97
CA ARG A 4 -17.69 28.09 43.82
C ARG A 4 -18.38 26.92 43.13
N LEU A 5 -19.05 27.20 42.02
CA LEU A 5 -19.56 26.20 41.09
C LEU A 5 -18.44 25.80 40.10
N LEU A 6 -18.00 24.55 40.19
CA LEU A 6 -17.10 23.92 39.21
C LEU A 6 -17.90 23.53 37.96
N VAL A 7 -17.72 24.28 36.87
CA VAL A 7 -18.24 23.92 35.53
C VAL A 7 -17.19 23.08 34.82
N LEU A 8 -17.43 21.78 34.67
CA LEU A 8 -16.69 20.93 33.74
C LEU A 8 -17.13 21.25 32.30
N PHE A 9 -16.24 21.83 31.50
CA PHE A 9 -16.42 21.92 30.04
C PHE A 9 -16.04 20.58 29.41
N ALA A 10 -17.03 19.80 28.99
CA ALA A 10 -16.84 18.67 28.10
C ALA A 10 -16.69 19.20 26.66
N LEU A 11 -15.45 19.22 26.15
CA LEU A 11 -15.17 19.58 24.76
C LEU A 11 -15.43 18.35 23.88
N THR A 12 -16.64 18.23 23.33
CA THR A 12 -16.94 17.23 22.29
C THR A 12 -16.36 17.71 20.95
N LEU A 13 -15.23 17.13 20.54
CA LEU A 13 -14.72 17.25 19.18
C LEU A 13 -15.66 16.52 18.22
N THR A 14 -16.61 17.25 17.64
CA THR A 14 -17.39 16.77 16.50
C THR A 14 -16.50 16.81 15.26
N VAL A 15 -15.94 15.64 14.89
CA VAL A 15 -15.34 15.46 13.58
C VAL A 15 -16.49 15.53 12.56
N GLN A 16 -16.63 16.66 11.86
CA GLN A 16 -17.55 16.78 10.74
C GLN A 16 -17.09 15.81 9.64
N SER A 17 -17.92 14.81 9.37
CA SER A 17 -17.75 13.94 8.21
C SER A 17 -17.98 14.77 6.96
N ALA A 18 -16.91 15.07 6.21
CA ALA A 18 -17.04 15.61 4.88
C ALA A 18 -17.87 14.62 4.02
N GLY A 19 -19.04 15.09 3.56
CA GLY A 19 -19.95 14.32 2.73
C GLY A 19 -19.28 13.88 1.43
N ALA A 20 -19.77 12.76 0.88
CA ALA A 20 -19.35 12.22 -0.41
C ALA A 20 -19.34 13.27 -1.51
N VAL A 21 -18.42 13.12 -2.45
CA VAL A 21 -18.57 13.72 -3.76
C VAL A 21 -18.58 12.60 -4.80
N THR A 22 -19.68 12.48 -5.54
CA THR A 22 -19.76 11.61 -6.73
C THR A 22 -19.11 12.37 -7.88
N ILE A 23 -18.01 11.84 -8.43
CA ILE A 23 -17.33 12.48 -9.57
C ILE A 23 -17.88 11.93 -10.88
N TYR A 24 -18.37 12.84 -11.71
CA TYR A 24 -18.83 12.64 -13.06
C TYR A 24 -17.72 12.97 -14.05
N LYS A 25 -17.47 12.06 -14.98
CA LYS A 25 -16.53 12.26 -16.09
C LYS A 25 -17.32 12.71 -17.33
N PHE A 26 -16.92 13.84 -17.91
CA PHE A 26 -17.45 14.35 -19.18
C PHE A 26 -16.31 14.47 -20.20
N THR A 27 -16.60 14.23 -21.47
CA THR A 27 -15.66 14.47 -22.58
C THR A 27 -16.37 15.37 -23.58
N ASP A 28 -15.80 16.54 -23.85
CA ASP A 28 -16.39 17.49 -24.79
C ASP A 28 -16.17 17.07 -26.24
N ALA A 29 -16.76 17.83 -27.16
CA ALA A 29 -16.68 17.57 -28.60
C ALA A 29 -15.24 17.69 -29.16
N GLN A 30 -14.34 18.32 -28.41
CA GLN A 30 -12.92 18.48 -28.73
C GLN A 30 -12.06 17.37 -28.11
N GLY A 31 -12.66 16.43 -27.39
CA GLY A 31 -11.98 15.32 -26.72
C GLY A 31 -11.37 15.68 -25.37
N VAL A 32 -11.63 16.87 -24.84
CA VAL A 32 -11.13 17.29 -23.53
C VAL A 32 -11.96 16.63 -22.43
N VAL A 33 -11.27 15.94 -21.52
CA VAL A 33 -11.91 15.25 -20.39
C VAL A 33 -11.96 16.18 -19.19
N SER A 34 -13.16 16.41 -18.68
CA SER A 34 -13.41 17.22 -17.48
C SER A 34 -14.07 16.38 -16.38
N PHE A 35 -13.78 16.72 -15.12
CA PHE A 35 -14.35 16.09 -13.93
C PHE A 35 -15.22 17.09 -13.19
N SER A 36 -16.41 16.64 -12.79
CA SER A 36 -17.41 17.46 -12.10
C SER A 36 -17.98 16.68 -10.93
N ASP A 37 -18.35 17.37 -9.86
CA ASP A 37 -19.16 16.83 -8.78
C ASP A 37 -20.68 16.89 -9.08
N ARG A 38 -21.04 17.51 -10.20
CA ARG A 38 -22.41 17.64 -10.70
C ARG A 38 -22.66 16.76 -11.92
N PRO A 39 -23.79 16.05 -11.98
CA PRO A 39 -24.18 15.30 -13.17
C PRO A 39 -24.32 16.27 -14.35
N THR A 40 -23.64 15.95 -15.45
CA THR A 40 -23.77 16.65 -16.73
C THR A 40 -24.39 15.70 -17.75
N PRO A 41 -25.23 16.18 -18.67
CA PRO A 41 -25.78 15.32 -19.73
C PRO A 41 -24.67 14.59 -20.49
N GLY A 42 -24.73 13.25 -20.52
CA GLY A 42 -23.70 12.40 -21.13
C GLY A 42 -22.53 12.00 -20.22
N ALA A 43 -22.50 12.47 -18.96
CA ALA A 43 -21.44 12.10 -18.02
C ALA A 43 -21.71 10.73 -17.36
N SER A 44 -20.68 9.90 -17.26
CA SER A 44 -20.78 8.57 -16.62
C SER A 44 -20.31 8.64 -15.17
N VAL A 45 -21.07 8.01 -14.26
CA VAL A 45 -20.61 7.74 -12.89
C VAL A 45 -19.49 6.72 -12.96
N MET A 46 -18.33 7.08 -12.42
CA MET A 46 -17.15 6.23 -12.46
C MET A 46 -16.98 5.61 -11.07
N VAL A 47 -17.18 4.29 -10.97
CA VAL A 47 -17.00 3.53 -9.72
C VAL A 47 -15.83 2.59 -9.94
N PHE A 48 -14.73 2.82 -9.23
CA PHE A 48 -13.58 1.94 -9.29
C PHE A 48 -13.61 0.92 -8.15
N ARG A 49 -13.43 -0.34 -8.52
CA ARG A 49 -13.21 -1.45 -7.60
C ARG A 49 -11.76 -1.87 -7.70
N ASP A 50 -10.86 -0.99 -7.26
CA ASP A 50 -9.44 -1.23 -7.41
C ASP A 50 -8.92 -2.17 -6.32
N ARG A 51 -8.38 -3.30 -6.75
CA ARG A 51 -7.43 -4.09 -5.95
C ARG A 51 -6.04 -3.62 -6.36
N MET A 52 -5.27 -3.03 -5.45
CA MET A 52 -3.83 -2.86 -5.64
C MET A 52 -3.21 -4.26 -5.77
N VAL A 53 -2.81 -4.63 -6.99
CA VAL A 53 -2.24 -5.95 -7.31
C VAL A 53 -0.72 -5.80 -7.38
N GLU A 54 -0.04 -6.13 -6.29
CA GLU A 54 1.41 -6.32 -6.28
C GLU A 54 1.70 -7.81 -6.36
N ARG A 55 2.42 -8.24 -7.39
CA ARG A 55 2.89 -9.62 -7.55
C ARG A 55 4.24 -9.78 -6.86
N ILE A 56 4.23 -10.12 -5.57
CA ILE A 56 5.43 -10.52 -4.81
C ILE A 56 5.58 -12.05 -4.71
N ASP A 57 4.57 -12.78 -5.15
CA ASP A 57 4.46 -14.24 -5.17
C ASP A 57 5.59 -14.92 -5.95
N GLN A 58 6.18 -14.23 -6.93
CA GLN A 58 7.30 -14.73 -7.71
C GLN A 58 8.67 -14.57 -7.04
N GLN A 59 8.76 -13.95 -5.86
CA GLN A 59 10.04 -13.63 -5.18
C GLN A 59 10.16 -14.25 -3.78
N VAL A 60 9.14 -15.01 -3.36
CA VAL A 60 9.12 -15.71 -2.07
C VAL A 60 8.85 -17.18 -2.33
N HIS A 61 9.82 -18.04 -2.07
CA HIS A 61 9.81 -19.43 -2.53
C HIS A 61 9.87 -20.43 -1.38
N LEU A 62 8.95 -21.38 -1.35
CA LEU A 62 9.05 -22.57 -0.51
C LEU A 62 9.90 -23.63 -1.22
N SER A 63 10.87 -24.20 -0.51
CA SER A 63 11.61 -25.38 -0.97
C SER A 63 11.68 -26.44 0.12
N VAL A 64 11.79 -27.71 -0.29
CA VAL A 64 11.86 -28.85 0.63
C VAL A 64 13.14 -29.63 0.35
N ARG A 65 14.04 -29.68 1.32
CA ARG A 65 15.22 -30.56 1.28
C ARG A 65 14.90 -31.87 1.98
N ARG A 66 15.21 -33.00 1.34
CA ARG A 66 14.87 -34.34 1.83
C ARG A 66 16.13 -35.15 2.06
N GLU A 67 16.36 -35.57 3.29
CA GLU A 67 17.53 -36.36 3.69
C GLU A 67 17.12 -37.44 4.68
N LYS A 68 17.38 -38.71 4.37
CA LYS A 68 17.11 -39.88 5.25
C LYS A 68 15.70 -39.88 5.86
N GLY A 69 14.68 -39.53 5.07
CA GLY A 69 13.29 -39.48 5.52
C GLY A 69 12.92 -38.24 6.34
N VAL A 70 13.83 -37.29 6.55
CA VAL A 70 13.58 -35.99 7.15
C VAL A 70 13.34 -34.96 6.05
N HIS A 71 12.32 -34.12 6.19
CA HIS A 71 12.06 -33.00 5.28
C HIS A 71 12.34 -31.68 6.01
N SER A 72 13.31 -30.92 5.54
CA SER A 72 13.57 -29.54 5.99
C SER A 72 12.95 -28.55 5.02
N LEU A 73 11.97 -27.78 5.47
CA LEU A 73 11.27 -26.79 4.65
C LEU A 73 11.93 -25.43 4.84
N TYR A 74 12.31 -24.81 3.73
CA TYR A 74 12.95 -23.51 3.68
C TYR A 74 12.10 -22.50 2.93
N VAL A 75 12.11 -21.25 3.39
CA VAL A 75 11.51 -20.13 2.67
C VAL A 75 12.61 -19.16 2.27
N ARG A 76 12.78 -18.97 0.95
CA ARG A 76 13.67 -17.98 0.36
C ARG A 76 12.91 -16.69 0.11
N ASN A 77 13.45 -15.58 0.59
CA ASN A 77 12.96 -14.24 0.35
C ASN A 77 13.97 -13.47 -0.51
N ASP A 78 13.64 -13.27 -1.78
CA ASP A 78 14.49 -12.52 -2.73
C ASP A 78 14.22 -11.01 -2.69
N LEU A 79 13.23 -10.53 -1.93
CA LEU A 79 12.92 -9.11 -1.82
C LEU A 79 13.98 -8.37 -0.97
N TYR A 80 14.03 -7.05 -1.17
CA TYR A 80 14.80 -6.11 -0.34
C TYR A 80 14.03 -5.65 0.91
N ALA A 81 12.96 -6.35 1.27
CA ALA A 81 12.13 -6.11 2.44
C ALA A 81 11.97 -7.41 3.26
N PRO A 82 11.75 -7.32 4.59
CA PRO A 82 11.21 -8.45 5.32
C PRO A 82 9.84 -8.83 4.77
N VAL A 83 9.49 -10.11 4.89
CA VAL A 83 8.21 -10.66 4.45
C VAL A 83 7.62 -11.50 5.56
N GLU A 84 6.39 -11.21 5.96
CA GLU A 84 5.60 -12.14 6.75
C GLU A 84 5.16 -13.29 5.86
N VAL A 85 5.43 -14.52 6.30
CA VAL A 85 4.98 -15.73 5.62
C VAL A 85 4.09 -16.56 6.53
N GLU A 86 3.08 -17.15 5.93
CA GLU A 86 2.24 -18.16 6.54
C GLU A 86 2.41 -19.47 5.77
N LEU A 87 2.99 -20.47 6.41
CA LEU A 87 3.11 -21.82 5.89
C LEU A 87 2.03 -22.70 6.51
N LYS A 88 1.01 -23.03 5.72
CA LYS A 88 -0.04 -23.97 6.10
C LYS A 88 0.35 -25.38 5.67
N LEU A 89 0.40 -26.30 6.62
CA LEU A 89 0.53 -27.74 6.39
C LEU A 89 -0.82 -28.42 6.66
N SER A 90 -1.33 -29.17 5.71
CA SER A 90 -2.61 -29.89 5.80
C SER A 90 -2.45 -31.37 5.46
N SER A 91 -3.49 -32.16 5.74
CA SER A 91 -3.48 -33.62 5.52
C SER A 91 -2.28 -34.32 6.19
N VAL A 92 -1.89 -33.81 7.35
CA VAL A 92 -0.67 -34.22 8.05
C VAL A 92 -0.88 -35.60 8.68
N THR A 93 -0.17 -36.61 8.17
CA THR A 93 -0.21 -37.99 8.69
C THR A 93 1.19 -38.57 8.87
N ASN A 94 1.42 -39.22 10.00
CA ASN A 94 2.72 -39.80 10.38
C ASN A 94 3.88 -38.78 10.47
N VAL A 95 3.62 -37.51 10.79
CA VAL A 95 4.65 -36.44 10.84
C VAL A 95 4.90 -35.92 12.26
N LEU A 96 6.16 -35.90 12.70
CA LEU A 96 6.69 -35.11 13.82
C LEU A 96 7.15 -33.73 13.35
N GLY A 97 7.19 -32.75 14.27
CA GLY A 97 7.61 -31.37 13.99
C GLY A 97 6.46 -30.37 13.84
N VAL A 98 5.22 -30.86 13.74
CA VAL A 98 3.99 -30.05 13.79
C VAL A 98 2.87 -30.74 14.57
N ALA A 99 1.94 -29.95 15.09
CA ALA A 99 0.81 -30.43 15.88
C ALA A 99 -0.44 -30.67 15.01
N GLY A 100 -1.18 -31.73 15.31
CA GLY A 100 -2.48 -32.04 14.69
C GLY A 100 -2.42 -32.49 13.23
N ALA A 101 -3.60 -32.62 12.62
CA ALA A 101 -3.78 -32.97 11.20
C ALA A 101 -3.61 -31.75 10.26
N SER A 102 -3.57 -30.54 10.83
CA SER A 102 -3.34 -29.27 10.14
C SER A 102 -2.60 -28.33 11.08
N SER A 103 -1.60 -27.61 10.57
CA SER A 103 -0.81 -26.65 11.34
C SER A 103 -0.47 -25.43 10.48
N THR A 104 -0.47 -24.25 11.08
CA THR A 104 -0.10 -23.00 10.43
C THR A 104 1.08 -22.38 11.16
N LEU A 105 2.16 -22.13 10.42
CA LEU A 105 3.39 -21.52 10.94
C LEU A 105 3.53 -20.12 10.38
N ARG A 106 3.70 -19.13 11.26
CA ARG A 106 3.94 -17.74 10.90
C ARG A 106 5.37 -17.33 11.23
N ARG A 107 6.06 -16.71 10.27
CA ARG A 107 7.42 -16.19 10.43
C ARG A 107 7.61 -14.91 9.64
N THR A 108 8.45 -14.01 10.12
CA THR A 108 8.99 -12.91 9.32
C THR A 108 10.33 -13.38 8.76
N ILE A 109 10.46 -13.44 7.43
CA ILE A 109 11.67 -13.86 6.74
C ILE A 109 12.48 -12.61 6.37
N PRO A 110 13.74 -12.47 6.82
CA PRO A 110 14.57 -11.31 6.50
C PRO A 110 14.74 -11.10 4.99
N PRO A 111 15.03 -9.86 4.54
CA PRO A 111 15.33 -9.60 3.13
C PRO A 111 16.55 -10.42 2.68
N ARG A 112 16.54 -10.86 1.41
CA ARG A 112 17.68 -11.54 0.77
C ARG A 112 18.19 -12.76 1.56
N SER A 113 17.28 -13.53 2.15
CA SER A 113 17.61 -14.65 3.04
C SER A 113 16.92 -15.95 2.62
N ASN A 114 17.38 -17.08 3.18
CA ASN A 114 16.77 -18.38 3.01
C ASN A 114 16.71 -19.11 4.36
N GLU A 115 15.52 -19.10 4.98
CA GLU A 115 15.34 -19.53 6.36
C GLU A 115 14.69 -20.90 6.44
N ARG A 116 15.17 -21.77 7.34
CA ARG A 116 14.52 -23.04 7.62
C ARG A 116 13.34 -22.82 8.55
N VAL A 117 12.12 -22.98 8.04
CA VAL A 117 10.89 -22.68 8.79
C VAL A 117 10.46 -23.86 9.66
N VAL A 118 10.60 -25.09 9.17
CA VAL A 118 10.23 -26.30 9.91
C VAL A 118 11.00 -27.53 9.44
N VAL A 119 11.24 -28.45 10.36
CA VAL A 119 11.80 -29.78 10.10
C VAL A 119 10.74 -30.82 10.42
N LEU A 120 10.47 -31.71 9.47
CA LEU A 120 9.47 -32.77 9.57
C LEU A 120 10.18 -34.13 9.53
N SER A 121 9.81 -35.04 10.43
CA SER A 121 10.34 -36.40 10.48
C SER A 121 9.21 -37.42 10.73
N PRO A 122 9.37 -38.70 10.35
CA PRO A 122 8.29 -39.67 10.52
C PRO A 122 8.04 -39.96 12.00
N LYS A 123 6.75 -40.05 12.40
CA LYS A 123 6.37 -40.57 13.74
C LYS A 123 6.72 -42.05 13.88
N VAL A 124 6.48 -42.81 12.81
CA VAL A 124 6.78 -44.23 12.68
C VAL A 124 7.73 -44.38 11.50
N ALA A 125 8.99 -44.75 11.76
CA ALA A 125 10.07 -44.77 10.78
C ALA A 125 9.80 -45.66 9.55
N SER A 126 9.02 -46.73 9.70
CA SER A 126 8.66 -47.66 8.63
C SER A 126 7.48 -47.21 7.75
N LYS A 127 6.79 -46.12 8.12
CA LYS A 127 5.64 -45.59 7.38
C LYS A 127 6.02 -44.28 6.68
N PRO A 128 5.46 -43.99 5.48
CA PRO A 128 5.68 -42.71 4.82
C PRO A 128 5.04 -41.55 5.59
N MET A 129 5.59 -40.35 5.42
CA MET A 129 4.96 -39.10 5.84
C MET A 129 4.07 -38.57 4.72
N ASN A 130 2.88 -38.06 5.04
CA ASN A 130 2.07 -37.29 4.09
C ASN A 130 1.69 -35.93 4.67
N TYR A 131 1.73 -34.91 3.82
CA TYR A 131 1.22 -33.57 4.07
C TYR A 131 1.13 -32.81 2.74
N ALA A 132 0.25 -31.83 2.67
CA ALA A 132 0.26 -30.78 1.66
C ALA A 132 0.77 -29.48 2.28
N SER A 133 1.37 -28.61 1.47
CA SER A 133 1.92 -27.32 1.92
C SER A 133 1.41 -26.18 1.05
N MET A 134 0.99 -25.08 1.69
CA MET A 134 0.61 -23.84 1.03
C MET A 134 1.35 -22.68 1.71
N LEU A 135 2.05 -21.87 0.91
CA LEU A 135 2.75 -20.68 1.39
C LEU A 135 1.98 -19.44 0.93
N THR A 136 1.68 -18.53 1.85
CA THR A 136 1.28 -17.16 1.55
C THR A 136 2.30 -16.19 2.11
N SER A 137 2.37 -15.00 1.52
CA SER A 137 3.33 -13.96 1.89
C SER A 137 2.71 -12.56 1.87
N THR A 138 3.15 -11.71 2.79
CA THR A 138 2.80 -10.29 2.88
C THR A 138 4.06 -9.47 3.12
N LEU A 139 4.22 -8.39 2.35
CA LEU A 139 5.38 -7.52 2.43
C LEU A 139 5.44 -6.80 3.79
N GLY A 140 6.64 -6.70 4.38
CA GLY A 140 6.87 -5.99 5.64
C GLY A 140 6.75 -6.88 6.88
N ASP A 141 7.25 -6.37 8.00
CA ASP A 141 7.14 -7.00 9.32
C ASP A 141 5.87 -6.51 10.05
N PRO A 142 4.92 -7.38 10.41
CA PRO A 142 3.70 -6.98 11.12
C PRO A 142 3.97 -6.48 12.54
N LYS A 143 5.18 -6.70 13.08
CA LYS A 143 5.60 -6.22 14.41
C LYS A 143 6.17 -4.80 14.39
N GLY A 144 6.25 -4.15 13.23
CA GLY A 144 6.70 -2.77 13.09
C GLY A 144 5.87 -1.83 13.97
N SER A 145 6.55 -0.93 14.68
CA SER A 145 5.90 0.10 15.50
C SER A 145 5.74 1.35 14.67
N VAL A 146 4.50 1.76 14.40
CA VAL A 146 4.22 2.98 13.64
C VAL A 146 4.65 4.19 14.48
N HIS A 147 5.60 4.97 13.97
CA HIS A 147 5.97 6.23 14.59
C HIS A 147 5.23 7.38 13.90
N ALA A 148 4.78 8.35 14.70
CA ALA A 148 4.23 9.58 14.17
C ALA A 148 5.30 10.28 13.31
N TYR A 149 4.96 10.57 12.07
CA TYR A 149 5.85 11.24 11.13
C TYR A 149 5.05 12.23 10.30
N LYS A 150 5.48 13.49 10.29
CA LYS A 150 4.94 14.51 9.41
C LYS A 150 5.72 14.46 8.10
N TYR A 151 5.06 14.05 7.03
CA TYR A 151 5.70 13.85 5.72
C TYR A 151 5.94 15.20 5.04
N PRO A 152 7.18 15.57 4.67
CA PRO A 152 7.42 16.58 3.65
C PRO A 152 6.61 16.29 2.37
N LEU A 153 6.32 17.33 1.59
CA LEU A 153 5.58 17.16 0.35
C LEU A 153 6.40 16.27 -0.62
N PRO A 154 5.82 15.18 -1.17
CA PRO A 154 6.51 14.25 -2.06
C PRO A 154 6.75 14.78 -3.49
N TRP A 155 6.78 16.10 -3.69
CA TRP A 155 6.98 16.72 -4.99
C TRP A 155 7.73 18.06 -4.88
N ILE A 156 8.18 18.56 -6.02
CA ILE A 156 8.76 19.91 -6.16
C ILE A 156 7.89 20.75 -7.09
N GLY A 157 7.58 21.98 -6.69
CA GLY A 157 6.76 22.93 -7.44
C GLY A 157 5.36 23.12 -6.86
N GLY A 158 4.52 23.87 -7.59
CA GLY A 158 3.15 24.19 -7.18
C GLY A 158 2.82 25.68 -7.29
N PRO A 159 1.65 26.11 -6.78
CA PRO A 159 0.77 25.36 -5.86
C PRO A 159 0.02 24.21 -6.55
N PHE A 160 -0.11 23.08 -5.85
CA PHE A 160 -0.95 21.94 -6.24
C PHE A 160 -2.05 21.73 -5.22
N ARG A 161 -3.10 21.00 -5.61
CA ARG A 161 -4.32 20.86 -4.80
C ARG A 161 -4.68 19.42 -4.55
N LEU A 162 -5.14 19.14 -3.33
CA LEU A 162 -5.76 17.87 -2.97
C LEU A 162 -7.10 17.74 -3.71
N THR A 163 -7.25 16.71 -4.54
CA THR A 163 -8.49 16.40 -5.27
C THR A 163 -9.30 15.29 -4.60
N GLN A 164 -8.64 14.37 -3.91
CA GLN A 164 -9.29 13.34 -3.10
C GLN A 164 -8.45 13.02 -1.87
N GLY A 165 -9.07 13.10 -0.69
CA GLY A 165 -8.42 12.80 0.59
C GLY A 165 -8.81 11.43 1.17
N PRO A 166 -8.42 11.17 2.42
CA PRO A 166 -8.79 9.96 3.14
C PRO A 166 -10.31 9.74 3.22
N ASN A 167 -10.74 8.48 3.18
CA ASN A 167 -12.15 8.06 3.19
C ASN A 167 -12.96 8.57 2.00
N GLY A 168 -12.30 9.00 0.91
CA GLY A 168 -12.93 9.36 -0.35
C GLY A 168 -13.74 8.20 -0.92
N ARG A 169 -14.97 8.47 -1.34
CA ARG A 169 -15.90 7.44 -1.82
C ARG A 169 -15.60 6.94 -3.23
N TYR A 170 -14.72 7.62 -3.95
CA TYR A 170 -14.40 7.31 -5.32
C TYR A 170 -13.43 6.13 -5.42
N SER A 171 -12.30 6.21 -4.71
CA SER A 171 -11.30 5.13 -4.66
C SER A 171 -10.62 4.96 -3.29
N HIS A 172 -10.81 5.89 -2.34
CA HIS A 172 -10.14 5.89 -1.03
C HIS A 172 -10.99 5.29 0.11
N PHE A 173 -11.62 4.14 -0.13
CA PHE A 173 -12.45 3.46 0.88
C PHE A 173 -11.96 2.04 1.24
N GLY A 174 -11.20 1.41 0.34
CA GLY A 174 -10.64 0.07 0.55
C GLY A 174 -9.49 0.05 1.56
N VAL A 175 -9.22 -1.12 2.16
CA VAL A 175 -8.22 -1.29 3.23
C VAL A 175 -6.83 -0.72 2.86
N LYS A 176 -6.40 -0.93 1.61
CA LYS A 176 -5.09 -0.49 1.10
C LYS A 176 -5.00 0.98 0.70
N GLY A 177 -6.13 1.64 0.46
CA GLY A 177 -6.17 3.01 -0.08
C GLY A 177 -6.98 4.01 0.76
N ARG A 178 -7.58 3.58 1.88
CA ARG A 178 -8.46 4.40 2.72
C ARG A 178 -7.85 5.74 3.10
N TYR A 179 -6.56 5.78 3.39
CA TYR A 179 -5.87 7.00 3.80
C TYR A 179 -5.00 7.62 2.70
N ALA A 180 -5.22 7.26 1.45
CA ALA A 180 -4.52 7.88 0.34
C ALA A 180 -4.90 9.36 0.15
N MET A 181 -4.02 10.10 -0.51
CA MET A 181 -4.24 11.47 -0.94
C MET A 181 -3.86 11.59 -2.42
N ASP A 182 -4.79 12.12 -3.22
CA ASP A 182 -4.59 12.43 -4.64
C ASP A 182 -4.30 13.93 -4.79
N ILE A 183 -3.17 14.27 -5.38
CA ILE A 183 -2.72 15.65 -5.58
C ILE A 183 -2.67 15.93 -7.07
N ALA A 184 -3.58 16.76 -7.57
CA ALA A 184 -3.60 17.14 -8.98
C ALA A 184 -2.38 17.97 -9.33
N MET A 185 -1.66 17.51 -10.35
CA MET A 185 -0.45 18.14 -10.85
C MET A 185 -0.23 17.76 -12.32
N PRO A 186 0.40 18.62 -13.14
CA PRO A 186 0.75 18.28 -14.51
C PRO A 186 1.66 17.04 -14.56
N GLU A 187 1.57 16.24 -15.62
CA GLU A 187 2.57 15.20 -15.89
C GLU A 187 3.97 15.82 -15.99
N GLY A 188 4.99 15.08 -15.55
CA GLY A 188 6.36 15.56 -15.57
C GLY A 188 6.81 16.29 -14.29
N THR A 189 5.91 16.56 -13.34
CA THR A 189 6.22 17.19 -12.05
C THR A 189 7.20 16.32 -11.26
N PRO A 190 8.33 16.84 -10.74
CA PRO A 190 9.29 16.03 -10.01
C PRO A 190 8.68 15.42 -8.74
N ILE A 191 8.82 14.10 -8.58
CA ILE A 191 8.41 13.34 -7.39
C ILE A 191 9.65 12.94 -6.59
N ILE A 192 9.62 13.21 -5.28
CA ILE A 192 10.72 12.99 -4.36
C ILE A 192 10.29 12.13 -3.18
N ALA A 193 11.25 11.45 -2.54
CA ALA A 193 10.98 10.67 -1.34
C ALA A 193 10.53 11.57 -0.19
N ALA A 194 9.29 11.41 0.27
CA ALA A 194 8.77 12.10 1.45
C ALA A 194 9.37 11.56 2.76
N ARG A 195 9.89 10.33 2.76
CA ARG A 195 10.61 9.77 3.92
C ARG A 195 11.71 8.83 3.45
N GLY A 196 12.84 8.87 4.15
CA GLY A 196 13.99 8.01 3.85
C GLY A 196 13.68 6.52 4.10
N GLY A 197 14.42 5.65 3.43
CA GLY A 197 14.20 4.20 3.53
C GLY A 197 14.85 3.43 2.40
N THR A 198 14.38 2.20 2.20
CA THR A 198 14.82 1.32 1.11
C THR A 198 13.72 1.22 0.06
N VAL A 199 14.05 1.39 -1.22
CA VAL A 199 13.13 1.11 -2.33
C VAL A 199 12.92 -0.41 -2.40
N VAL A 200 11.69 -0.86 -2.21
CA VAL A 200 11.36 -2.30 -2.12
C VAL A 200 10.55 -2.81 -3.29
N LYS A 201 9.94 -1.91 -4.06
CA LYS A 201 9.22 -2.25 -5.29
C LYS A 201 9.22 -1.08 -6.27
N VAL A 202 9.38 -1.37 -7.56
CA VAL A 202 9.19 -0.41 -8.65
C VAL A 202 8.39 -1.03 -9.80
N GLU A 203 7.64 -0.19 -10.51
CA GLU A 203 7.09 -0.46 -11.83
C GLU A 203 7.29 0.80 -12.67
N ASN A 204 7.77 0.67 -13.91
CA ASN A 204 8.15 1.80 -14.77
C ASN A 204 7.82 1.58 -16.25
N SER A 205 7.18 0.46 -16.59
CA SER A 205 6.95 0.02 -17.96
C SER A 205 5.52 0.25 -18.45
N GLN A 206 4.57 0.57 -17.58
CA GLN A 206 3.17 0.78 -17.98
C GLN A 206 3.00 2.07 -18.76
N SER A 207 2.43 1.99 -19.95
CA SER A 207 2.12 3.14 -20.81
C SER A 207 0.71 3.64 -20.59
N GLY A 208 0.54 4.95 -20.44
CA GLY A 208 -0.76 5.60 -20.43
C GLY A 208 -1.76 5.01 -19.44
N ARG A 209 -3.04 5.34 -19.64
CA ARG A 209 -4.13 4.87 -18.79
C ARG A 209 -4.49 3.42 -19.10
N GLY A 210 -4.94 2.70 -18.08
CA GLY A 210 -5.34 1.29 -18.22
C GLY A 210 -6.13 0.81 -17.01
N SER A 211 -6.32 -0.51 -16.91
CA SER A 211 -7.06 -1.15 -15.81
C SER A 211 -6.20 -1.49 -14.59
N ASN A 212 -4.88 -1.31 -14.66
CA ASN A 212 -3.99 -1.56 -13.53
C ASN A 212 -4.17 -0.44 -12.50
N ALA A 213 -4.63 -0.78 -11.30
CA ALA A 213 -4.91 0.17 -10.22
C ALA A 213 -3.73 1.10 -9.87
N SER A 214 -2.49 0.66 -10.09
CA SER A 214 -1.29 1.34 -9.61
C SER A 214 -0.55 2.15 -10.68
N GLY A 215 -0.65 1.75 -11.94
CA GLY A 215 0.22 2.31 -12.99
C GLY A 215 1.69 2.06 -12.67
N ASN A 216 2.56 2.99 -13.06
CA ASN A 216 3.94 2.99 -12.60
C ASN A 216 4.03 3.52 -11.17
N PHE A 217 4.90 2.94 -10.36
CA PHE A 217 5.00 3.30 -8.96
C PHE A 217 6.37 3.05 -8.37
N VAL A 218 6.60 3.68 -7.21
CA VAL A 218 7.74 3.40 -6.32
C VAL A 218 7.16 3.11 -4.93
N ARG A 219 7.69 2.09 -4.26
CA ARG A 219 7.41 1.78 -2.86
C ARG A 219 8.70 1.86 -2.04
N ILE A 220 8.67 2.63 -0.97
CA ILE A 220 9.80 2.80 -0.04
C ILE A 220 9.40 2.23 1.32
N LEU A 221 10.20 1.29 1.84
CA LEU A 221 10.10 0.79 3.22
C LEU A 221 10.93 1.69 4.15
N HIS A 222 10.27 2.25 5.15
CA HIS A 222 10.87 3.07 6.20
C HIS A 222 11.37 2.20 7.36
N GLU A 223 12.25 2.76 8.19
CA GLU A 223 12.87 2.03 9.31
C GLU A 223 11.86 1.51 10.34
N ASP A 224 10.71 2.17 10.47
CA ASP A 224 9.64 1.77 11.40
C ASP A 224 8.70 0.69 10.84
N GLY A 225 8.96 0.20 9.63
CA GLY A 225 8.15 -0.81 8.94
C GLY A 225 6.97 -0.25 8.14
N THR A 226 6.73 1.06 8.18
CA THR A 226 5.75 1.71 7.28
C THR A 226 6.32 1.85 5.87
N MET A 227 5.43 2.03 4.89
CA MET A 227 5.79 2.11 3.49
C MET A 227 5.08 3.27 2.81
N GLY A 228 5.84 4.22 2.26
CA GLY A 228 5.33 5.24 1.34
C GLY A 228 5.22 4.69 -0.07
N VAL A 229 4.08 4.90 -0.71
CA VAL A 229 3.78 4.43 -2.07
C VAL A 229 3.38 5.60 -2.95
N TYR A 230 4.04 5.73 -4.10
CA TYR A 230 3.92 6.84 -5.05
C TYR A 230 3.43 6.25 -6.37
N LEU A 231 2.20 6.55 -6.77
CA LEU A 231 1.50 5.86 -7.85
C LEU A 231 1.21 6.79 -9.05
N HIS A 232 0.76 6.19 -10.16
CA HIS A 232 0.45 6.87 -11.42
C HIS A 232 1.64 7.61 -12.05
N LEU A 233 2.87 7.18 -11.77
CA LEU A 233 4.09 7.82 -12.24
C LEU A 233 4.22 7.77 -13.77
N MET A 234 4.95 8.72 -14.35
CA MET A 234 5.20 8.76 -15.79
C MET A 234 6.05 7.57 -16.22
N GLN A 235 5.67 6.92 -17.33
CA GLN A 235 6.41 5.80 -17.90
C GLN A 235 7.87 6.19 -18.19
N GLY A 236 8.81 5.31 -17.85
CA GLY A 236 10.23 5.54 -18.06
C GLY A 236 10.85 6.60 -17.14
N SER A 237 10.09 7.24 -16.25
CA SER A 237 10.61 8.34 -15.41
C SER A 237 11.21 7.88 -14.09
N VAL A 238 10.95 6.65 -13.63
CA VAL A 238 11.50 6.14 -12.37
C VAL A 238 13.03 6.03 -12.48
N THR A 239 13.74 6.71 -11.58
CA THR A 239 15.22 6.79 -11.57
C THR A 239 15.87 5.93 -10.48
N VAL A 240 15.07 5.32 -9.61
CA VAL A 240 15.52 4.46 -8.52
C VAL A 240 15.28 2.98 -8.82
N ARG A 241 16.00 2.09 -8.13
CA ARG A 241 15.87 0.63 -8.27
C ARG A 241 15.59 -0.06 -6.94
N GLU A 242 14.98 -1.25 -6.99
CA GLU A 242 14.79 -2.09 -5.81
C GLU A 242 16.14 -2.35 -5.10
N GLY A 243 16.14 -2.22 -3.77
CA GLY A 243 17.33 -2.31 -2.92
C GLY A 243 18.07 -0.99 -2.70
N GLN A 244 17.76 0.06 -3.46
CA GLN A 244 18.39 1.36 -3.27
C GLN A 244 17.92 2.03 -1.97
N ARG A 245 18.86 2.51 -1.15
CA ARG A 245 18.57 3.41 -0.04
C ARG A 245 18.37 4.83 -0.55
N VAL A 246 17.37 5.51 -0.02
CA VAL A 246 17.02 6.89 -0.36
C VAL A 246 16.84 7.72 0.91
N SER A 247 17.23 8.98 0.84
CA SER A 247 16.97 9.98 1.87
C SER A 247 15.74 10.81 1.51
N VAL A 248 15.17 11.53 2.48
CA VAL A 248 14.14 12.55 2.22
C VAL A 248 14.63 13.48 1.10
N GLY A 249 13.76 13.78 0.14
CA GLY A 249 14.08 14.65 -0.99
C GLY A 249 14.79 13.98 -2.17
N THR A 250 15.19 12.72 -2.06
CA THR A 250 15.77 11.97 -3.19
C THR A 250 14.77 11.91 -4.34
N GLY A 251 15.19 12.28 -5.55
CA GLY A 251 14.38 12.16 -6.77
C GLY A 251 14.03 10.71 -7.07
N LEU A 252 12.74 10.44 -7.25
CA LEU A 252 12.21 9.09 -7.50
C LEU A 252 11.76 8.91 -8.94
N ALA A 253 10.99 9.88 -9.44
CA ALA A 253 10.30 9.81 -10.72
C ALA A 253 9.71 11.17 -11.10
N ARG A 254 8.85 11.16 -12.11
CA ARG A 254 7.94 12.27 -12.44
C ARG A 254 6.49 11.83 -12.28
N SER A 255 5.60 12.76 -11.93
CA SER A 255 4.15 12.54 -11.96
C SER A 255 3.71 12.16 -13.36
N GLY A 256 2.68 11.35 -13.47
CA GLY A 256 2.13 10.92 -14.74
C GLY A 256 0.63 10.76 -14.68
N ASN A 257 0.13 9.94 -15.59
CA ASN A 257 -1.27 9.58 -15.68
C ASN A 257 -1.42 8.09 -16.03
N THR A 258 -0.54 7.25 -15.50
CA THR A 258 -0.47 5.83 -15.86
C THR A 258 -1.37 4.94 -15.02
N GLY A 259 -1.79 3.81 -15.58
CA GLY A 259 -2.70 2.88 -14.91
C GLY A 259 -4.12 3.44 -14.79
N ASN A 260 -4.83 3.04 -13.75
CA ASN A 260 -6.23 3.37 -13.56
C ASN A 260 -6.40 4.77 -12.95
N SER A 261 -6.04 5.78 -13.75
CA SER A 261 -6.12 7.18 -13.39
C SER A 261 -7.22 7.88 -14.18
N THR A 262 -7.82 8.91 -13.57
CA THR A 262 -8.80 9.80 -14.22
C THR A 262 -8.11 10.93 -14.99
N GLY A 263 -7.06 11.50 -14.42
CA GLY A 263 -6.23 12.54 -15.01
C GLY A 263 -4.90 12.68 -14.26
N PRO A 264 -3.97 13.53 -14.74
CA PRO A 264 -2.65 13.67 -14.12
C PRO A 264 -2.70 14.06 -12.64
N HIS A 265 -2.13 13.21 -11.79
CA HIS A 265 -2.02 13.44 -10.34
C HIS A 265 -0.95 12.53 -9.73
N LEU A 266 -0.53 12.86 -8.50
CA LEU A 266 0.16 11.91 -7.63
C LEU A 266 -0.86 11.29 -6.68
N HIS A 267 -0.95 9.96 -6.66
CA HIS A 267 -1.59 9.23 -5.57
C HIS A 267 -0.51 8.81 -4.57
N PHE A 268 -0.59 9.36 -3.35
CA PHE A 268 0.34 9.06 -2.26
C PHE A 268 -0.39 8.38 -1.10
N VAL A 269 0.12 7.24 -0.66
CA VAL A 269 -0.42 6.50 0.49
C VAL A 269 0.69 5.94 1.35
N VAL A 270 0.46 5.94 2.66
CA VAL A 270 1.31 5.25 3.63
C VAL A 270 0.62 3.97 4.05
N GLN A 271 1.33 2.85 3.96
CA GLN A 271 0.85 1.53 4.29
C GLN A 271 1.73 0.84 5.33
N ARG A 272 1.22 -0.20 5.97
CA ARG A 272 1.99 -1.13 6.80
C ARG A 272 1.45 -2.54 6.66
N ASN A 273 2.26 -3.53 7.05
CA ASN A 273 1.74 -4.87 7.28
C ASN A 273 0.95 -4.88 8.61
N SER A 274 -0.29 -5.37 8.59
CA SER A 274 -1.11 -5.57 9.80
C SER A 274 -1.32 -7.03 10.17
N GLY A 275 -0.54 -7.94 9.59
CA GLY A 275 -0.76 -9.38 9.64
C GLY A 275 -1.61 -9.84 8.45
N ASN A 276 -1.02 -10.63 7.55
CA ASN A 276 -1.62 -11.19 6.33
C ASN A 276 -2.16 -10.19 5.28
N GLU A 277 -2.14 -8.89 5.56
CA GLU A 277 -2.52 -7.87 4.58
C GLU A 277 -1.75 -6.56 4.82
N LEU A 278 -1.54 -5.82 3.72
CA LEU A 278 -1.14 -4.43 3.79
C LEU A 278 -2.37 -3.56 4.02
N VAL A 279 -2.27 -2.64 4.97
CA VAL A 279 -3.32 -1.66 5.27
C VAL A 279 -2.77 -0.25 5.11
N SER A 280 -3.57 0.65 4.56
CA SER A 280 -3.26 2.08 4.64
C SER A 280 -3.43 2.59 6.07
N ILE A 281 -2.62 3.55 6.45
CA ILE A 281 -2.68 4.20 7.77
C ILE A 281 -2.83 5.71 7.62
N PRO A 282 -3.45 6.40 8.60
CA PRO A 282 -3.46 7.85 8.62
C PRO A 282 -2.04 8.43 8.62
N TYR A 283 -1.85 9.54 7.91
CA TYR A 283 -0.63 10.34 7.94
C TYR A 283 -0.97 11.81 7.69
N GLU A 284 -0.03 12.69 8.03
CA GLU A 284 -0.14 14.12 7.79
C GLU A 284 1.08 14.61 7.01
N PHE A 285 0.87 15.60 6.15
CA PHE A 285 1.98 16.35 5.58
C PHE A 285 2.48 17.40 6.58
N ALA A 286 3.78 17.68 6.57
CA ALA A 286 4.41 18.72 7.38
C ALA A 286 3.94 20.13 7.00
N THR A 287 3.50 20.30 5.75
CA THR A 287 2.87 21.51 5.24
C THR A 287 1.47 21.17 4.75
N PRO A 288 0.43 21.95 5.10
CA PRO A 288 -0.91 21.73 4.58
C PRO A 288 -0.94 21.80 3.05
N VAL A 289 -1.57 20.81 2.43
CA VAL A 289 -1.92 20.87 1.01
C VAL A 289 -3.25 21.59 0.91
N GLN A 290 -3.29 22.68 0.15
CA GLN A 290 -4.56 23.38 -0.10
C GLN A 290 -5.53 22.39 -0.77
N SER A 291 -6.71 22.20 -0.19
CA SER A 291 -7.78 21.51 -0.88
C SER A 291 -8.33 22.43 -1.98
N LEU A 292 -8.87 21.85 -3.05
CA LEU A 292 -9.80 22.61 -3.88
C LEU A 292 -10.89 23.21 -2.97
N PRO A 293 -11.26 24.49 -3.13
CA PRO A 293 -12.35 25.06 -2.34
C PRO A 293 -13.58 24.18 -2.53
N ASN A 294 -14.24 23.87 -1.43
CA ASN A 294 -15.51 23.17 -1.46
C ASN A 294 -16.53 24.16 -2.05
N PHE A 295 -16.79 24.09 -3.35
CA PHE A 295 -17.79 24.95 -4.01
C PHE A 295 -19.24 24.65 -3.54
N ALA A 296 -19.39 23.73 -2.57
CA ALA A 296 -20.63 23.41 -1.87
C ALA A 296 -21.06 24.46 -0.82
N VAL A 297 -20.25 25.48 -0.50
CA VAL A 297 -20.68 26.60 0.37
C VAL A 297 -20.90 27.85 -0.48
N GLY A 298 -21.76 27.72 -1.50
CA GLY A 298 -22.40 28.83 -2.18
C GLY A 298 -23.83 28.95 -1.67
N GLY A 299 -24.03 29.75 -0.63
CA GLY A 299 -25.35 30.07 -0.09
C GLY A 299 -25.25 31.13 0.99
N ASN A 300 -25.35 32.40 0.57
CA ASN A 300 -26.07 33.41 1.36
C ASN A 300 -27.55 33.27 1.05
#